data_AF-A0A9E2Q428-F1
#
_entry.id   AF-A0A9E2Q428-F1
#
_cell.length_a   1.000
_cell.length_b   1.000
_cell.length_c   1.000
_cell.angle_alpha   90.00
_cell.angle_beta   90.00
_cell.angle_gamma   90.00
#
_symmetry.space_group_name_H-M   'P 1'
#
loop_
_entity.id
_entity.type
_entity.pdbx_description
1 polymer ?
#
loop_
_entity_poly.entity_id
_entity_poly.type
_entity_poly.pdbx_seq_one_letter_code
_entity_poly.pdbx_strand_id
1 'polypeptide(L)'
;MHTQMWQHPATVANVATLRSRGVHVLEPADGRLTGTDSGPGRLPEPEEILTAALGLLRARDLADRDVVVSAGGTREPLDPVRFLGNRSSGRQGIALASTAAARGARVTLVAANVEAPLPSGVEVVRVETADELRAAVLAAAVRADVVVMAAAVADFRPTSTAAAKIKKTPGGAPPVIELVQNPDILAELAADRPHPGQVVVGFAAETGDGSATVLEHGRAKAVRKGADLLVVNAVGDGRGFEVTTNDVTVLDGAGRVVTGASGTKEQVADVVWDTVLARLAQTSPSPS
;
A
#
# COMPACT_ATOMS: atom_id res chain seq x y z
N MET A 1 -13.76 -31.55 14.05
CA MET A 1 -14.26 -32.26 15.26
C MET A 1 -15.54 -31.62 15.74
N HIS A 2 -16.37 -32.30 16.55
CA HIS A 2 -17.58 -31.66 17.09
C HIS A 2 -17.23 -30.57 18.12
N THR A 3 -18.10 -29.56 18.27
CA THR A 3 -17.90 -28.43 19.18
C THR A 3 -17.58 -28.86 20.61
N GLN A 4 -18.30 -29.85 21.13
CA GLN A 4 -18.11 -30.38 22.48
C GLN A 4 -16.72 -31.02 22.65
N MET A 5 -16.15 -31.59 21.59
CA MET A 5 -14.79 -32.14 21.61
C MET A 5 -13.74 -31.02 21.62
N TRP A 6 -13.95 -29.96 20.82
CA TRP A 6 -13.06 -28.79 20.80
C TRP A 6 -13.02 -28.08 22.15
N GLN A 7 -14.19 -27.90 22.77
CA GLN A 7 -14.36 -27.21 24.05
C GLN A 7 -14.05 -28.10 25.27
N HIS A 8 -13.82 -29.40 25.08
CA HIS A 8 -13.52 -30.30 26.19
C HIS A 8 -12.23 -29.85 26.91
N PRO A 9 -12.20 -29.81 28.26
CA PRO A 9 -11.04 -29.30 29.02
C PRO A 9 -9.71 -29.96 28.63
N ALA A 10 -9.71 -31.26 28.32
CA ALA A 10 -8.52 -31.96 27.86
C ALA A 10 -8.02 -31.44 26.50
N THR A 11 -8.91 -31.17 25.53
CA THR A 11 -8.53 -30.63 24.22
C THR A 11 -8.00 -29.22 24.36
N VAL A 12 -8.65 -28.38 25.15
CA VAL A 12 -8.20 -27.00 25.45
C VAL A 12 -6.80 -27.01 26.08
N ALA A 13 -6.56 -27.87 27.07
CA ALA A 13 -5.24 -28.02 27.71
C ALA A 13 -4.16 -28.53 26.74
N ASN A 14 -4.52 -29.47 25.84
CA ASN A 14 -3.61 -29.97 24.81
C ASN A 14 -3.25 -28.89 23.79
N VAL A 15 -4.23 -28.12 23.32
CA VAL A 15 -4.01 -26.99 22.39
C VAL A 15 -3.10 -25.94 23.03
N ALA A 16 -3.35 -25.57 24.29
CA ALA A 16 -2.48 -24.67 25.04
C ALA A 16 -1.05 -25.22 25.16
N THR A 17 -0.90 -26.52 25.43
CA THR A 17 0.41 -27.19 25.51
C THR A 17 1.14 -27.14 24.17
N LEU A 18 0.47 -27.45 23.05
CA LEU A 18 1.04 -27.38 21.71
C LEU A 18 1.51 -25.96 21.37
N ARG A 19 0.67 -24.95 21.63
CA ARG A 19 1.01 -23.54 21.43
C ARG A 19 2.22 -23.13 22.27
N SER A 20 2.29 -23.54 23.54
CA SER A 20 3.44 -23.25 24.40
C SER A 20 4.76 -23.87 23.91
N ARG A 21 4.68 -24.95 23.10
CA ARG A 21 5.82 -25.62 22.48
C ARG A 21 6.18 -25.05 21.10
N GLY A 22 5.54 -23.96 20.67
CA GLY A 22 5.77 -23.33 19.37
C GLY A 22 5.03 -23.98 18.21
N VAL A 23 4.11 -24.93 18.45
CA VAL A 23 3.25 -25.48 17.40
C VAL A 23 2.14 -24.49 17.10
N HIS A 24 2.03 -24.06 15.85
CA HIS A 24 0.90 -23.24 15.42
C HIS A 24 -0.37 -24.11 15.31
N VAL A 25 -1.37 -23.81 16.13
CA VAL A 25 -2.68 -24.48 16.09
C VAL A 25 -3.71 -23.46 15.61
N LEU A 26 -4.23 -23.67 14.40
CA LEU A 26 -5.32 -22.85 13.86
C LEU A 26 -6.58 -23.02 14.69
N GLU A 27 -7.29 -21.92 14.91
CA GLU A 27 -8.66 -21.98 15.43
C GLU A 27 -9.56 -22.65 14.39
N PRO A 28 -10.50 -23.50 14.79
CA PRO A 28 -11.44 -24.11 13.86
C PRO A 28 -12.42 -23.06 13.34
N ALA A 29 -12.95 -23.28 12.14
CA ALA A 29 -14.06 -22.50 11.64
C ALA A 29 -15.33 -22.76 12.48
N ASP A 30 -16.17 -21.73 12.61
CA ASP A 30 -17.51 -21.82 13.16
C ASP A 30 -18.51 -22.07 12.03
N GLY A 31 -19.39 -23.06 12.20
CA GLY A 31 -20.47 -23.30 11.26
C GLY A 31 -21.10 -24.66 11.46
N ARG A 32 -21.89 -25.08 10.48
CA ARG A 32 -22.56 -26.38 10.50
C ARG A 32 -21.54 -27.51 10.47
N LEU A 33 -21.71 -28.46 11.38
CA LEU A 33 -20.93 -29.69 11.48
C LEU A 33 -21.71 -30.86 10.87
N THR A 34 -21.18 -32.09 10.99
CA THR A 34 -21.93 -33.29 10.58
C THR A 34 -23.24 -33.39 11.36
N GLY A 35 -24.39 -33.25 10.67
CA GLY A 35 -25.73 -33.29 11.26
C GLY A 35 -26.43 -31.92 11.37
N THR A 36 -27.09 -31.68 12.51
CA THR A 36 -27.82 -30.43 12.83
C THR A 36 -27.03 -29.46 13.71
N ASP A 37 -25.89 -29.89 14.25
CA ASP A 37 -25.09 -29.09 15.17
C ASP A 37 -24.30 -27.99 14.44
N SER A 38 -24.15 -26.84 15.09
CA SER A 38 -23.31 -25.73 14.64
C SER A 38 -22.43 -25.20 15.77
N GLY A 39 -21.25 -24.70 15.43
CA GLY A 39 -20.31 -24.10 16.36
C GLY A 39 -18.85 -24.33 15.93
N PRO A 40 -17.89 -23.94 16.78
CA PRO A 40 -16.47 -24.07 16.46
C PRO A 40 -16.04 -25.54 16.48
N GLY A 41 -15.39 -25.99 15.40
CA GLY A 41 -14.87 -27.35 15.32
C GLY A 41 -14.69 -27.86 13.89
N ARG A 42 -15.23 -27.13 12.90
CA ARG A 42 -15.03 -27.39 11.49
C ARG A 42 -13.57 -27.09 11.12
N LEU A 43 -13.01 -27.89 10.22
CA LEU A 43 -11.70 -27.60 9.65
C LEU A 43 -11.80 -26.27 8.88
N PRO A 44 -10.88 -25.30 9.07
CA PRO A 44 -10.83 -24.09 8.26
C PRO A 44 -10.78 -24.44 6.76
N GLU A 45 -11.27 -23.55 5.91
CA GLU A 45 -11.25 -23.82 4.48
C GLU A 45 -9.81 -23.98 3.96
N PRO A 46 -9.58 -24.79 2.90
CA PRO A 46 -8.24 -25.03 2.39
C PRO A 46 -7.45 -23.74 2.10
N GLU A 47 -8.12 -22.69 1.63
CA GLU A 47 -7.53 -21.37 1.36
C GLU A 47 -7.05 -20.66 2.63
N GLU A 48 -7.79 -20.80 3.73
CA GLU A 48 -7.42 -20.25 5.04
C GLU A 48 -6.22 -21.00 5.63
N ILE A 49 -6.21 -22.33 5.51
CA ILE A 49 -5.08 -23.18 5.93
C ILE A 49 -3.83 -22.82 5.13
N LEU A 50 -3.94 -22.72 3.79
CA LEU A 50 -2.84 -22.35 2.92
C LEU A 50 -2.31 -20.95 3.25
N THR A 51 -3.20 -19.98 3.46
CA THR A 51 -2.84 -18.62 3.84
C THR A 51 -2.05 -18.60 5.15
N ALA A 52 -2.52 -19.32 6.16
CA ALA A 52 -1.83 -19.42 7.43
C ALA A 52 -0.48 -20.14 7.32
N ALA A 53 -0.42 -21.26 6.59
CA ALA A 53 0.82 -22.01 6.38
C ALA A 53 1.88 -21.17 5.64
N LEU A 54 1.48 -20.47 4.57
CA LEU A 54 2.37 -19.54 3.87
C LEU A 54 2.81 -18.39 4.78
N GLY A 55 1.91 -17.88 5.63
CA GLY A 55 2.23 -16.86 6.64
C GLY A 55 3.31 -17.31 7.63
N LEU A 56 3.29 -18.58 8.05
CA LEU A 56 4.32 -19.15 8.93
C LEU A 56 5.68 -19.33 8.24
N LEU A 57 5.68 -19.53 6.93
CA LEU A 57 6.91 -19.68 6.13
C LEU A 57 7.50 -18.34 5.68
N ARG A 58 6.74 -17.23 5.78
CA ARG A 58 7.25 -15.92 5.39
C ARG A 58 8.35 -15.47 6.33
N ALA A 59 9.42 -14.93 5.74
CA ALA A 59 10.46 -14.25 6.50
C ALA A 59 9.85 -13.09 7.30
N ARG A 60 10.29 -12.94 8.55
CA ARG A 60 9.93 -11.83 9.43
C ARG A 60 11.04 -10.76 9.39
N ASP A 61 11.53 -10.47 8.20
CA ASP A 61 12.71 -9.63 7.92
C ASP A 61 12.44 -8.12 8.06
N LEU A 62 11.16 -7.73 8.09
CA LEU A 62 10.72 -6.39 8.46
C LEU A 62 10.28 -6.29 9.93
N ALA A 63 10.56 -7.31 10.75
CA ALA A 63 10.32 -7.24 12.18
C ALA A 63 10.98 -6.00 12.79
N ASP A 64 10.29 -5.41 13.76
CA ASP A 64 10.69 -4.20 14.49
C ASP A 64 10.75 -2.90 13.68
N ARG A 65 10.42 -2.93 12.38
CA ARG A 65 10.37 -1.72 11.55
C ARG A 65 9.01 -1.03 11.60
N ASP A 66 9.04 0.29 11.67
CA ASP A 66 7.86 1.15 11.47
C ASP A 66 7.76 1.55 9.99
N VAL A 67 6.63 1.25 9.35
CA VAL A 67 6.43 1.44 7.92
C VAL A 67 5.16 2.24 7.66
N VAL A 68 5.27 3.27 6.83
CA VAL A 68 4.13 4.03 6.32
C VAL A 68 3.93 3.72 4.85
N VAL A 69 2.69 3.39 4.46
CA VAL A 69 2.33 3.17 3.06
C VAL A 69 1.13 4.05 2.72
N SER A 70 1.18 4.81 1.63
CA SER A 70 0.00 5.46 1.07
C SER A 70 -0.64 4.63 -0.03
N ALA A 71 -1.98 4.63 -0.12
CA ALA A 71 -2.71 3.87 -1.13
C ALA A 71 -3.95 4.63 -1.62
N GLY A 72 -4.37 4.29 -2.84
CA GLY A 72 -5.60 4.82 -3.44
C GLY A 72 -5.36 6.07 -4.29
N GLY A 73 -6.36 6.93 -4.44
CA GLY A 73 -6.28 8.16 -5.23
C GLY A 73 -6.98 9.31 -4.53
N THR A 74 -6.39 10.51 -4.59
CA THR A 74 -6.99 11.68 -3.94
C THR A 74 -8.16 12.21 -4.77
N ARG A 75 -9.12 12.83 -4.10
CA ARG A 75 -10.30 13.47 -4.69
C ARG A 75 -10.30 14.93 -4.26
N GLU A 76 -10.07 15.80 -5.23
CA GLU A 76 -10.04 17.25 -5.04
C GLU A 76 -11.43 17.82 -5.36
N PRO A 77 -12.23 18.19 -4.34
CA PRO A 77 -13.63 18.55 -4.52
C PRO A 77 -13.79 19.81 -5.39
N LEU A 78 -14.70 19.76 -6.37
CA LEU A 78 -15.16 20.92 -7.13
C LEU A 78 -16.40 21.52 -6.45
N ASP A 79 -17.30 20.64 -6.02
CA ASP A 79 -18.55 20.91 -5.29
C ASP A 79 -18.88 19.67 -4.43
N PRO A 80 -19.96 19.64 -3.63
CA PRO A 80 -20.26 18.49 -2.75
C PRO A 80 -20.59 17.17 -3.47
N VAL A 81 -20.63 17.16 -4.81
CA VAL A 81 -21.01 16.01 -5.64
C VAL A 81 -19.90 15.61 -6.62
N ARG A 82 -19.02 16.55 -6.99
CA ARG A 82 -18.01 16.36 -8.03
C ARG A 82 -16.61 16.63 -7.50
N PHE A 83 -15.65 15.88 -8.00
CA PHE A 83 -14.24 16.04 -7.68
C PHE A 83 -13.36 15.83 -8.93
N LEU A 84 -12.13 16.35 -8.87
CA LEU A 84 -11.02 15.99 -9.73
C LEU A 84 -10.20 14.91 -9.04
N GLY A 85 -9.75 13.88 -9.75
CA GLY A 85 -8.94 12.83 -9.15
C GLY A 85 -8.41 11.83 -10.17
N ASN A 86 -7.57 10.92 -9.69
CA ASN A 86 -6.89 9.94 -10.53
C ASN A 86 -7.59 8.58 -10.43
N ARG A 87 -7.56 7.81 -11.53
CA ARG A 87 -8.03 6.42 -11.51
C ARG A 87 -7.04 5.58 -10.71
N SER A 88 -7.39 5.22 -9.48
CA SER A 88 -6.56 4.33 -8.66
C SER A 88 -7.45 3.44 -7.81
N SER A 89 -7.30 2.12 -7.97
CA SER A 89 -7.99 1.13 -7.12
C SER A 89 -7.35 0.99 -5.74
N GLY A 90 -6.16 1.54 -5.51
CA GLY A 90 -5.39 1.38 -4.27
C GLY A 90 -4.80 -0.01 -4.03
N ARG A 91 -5.09 -1.00 -4.90
CA ARG A 91 -4.69 -2.39 -4.72
C ARG A 91 -3.18 -2.60 -4.55
N GLN A 92 -2.34 -1.84 -5.27
CA GLN A 92 -0.88 -1.98 -5.13
C GLN A 92 -0.37 -1.49 -3.76
N GLY A 93 -0.87 -0.34 -3.28
CA GLY A 93 -0.54 0.18 -1.95
C GLY A 93 -1.03 -0.74 -0.84
N ILE A 94 -2.23 -1.30 -0.99
CA ILE A 94 -2.77 -2.31 -0.06
C ILE A 94 -1.90 -3.57 -0.06
N ALA A 95 -1.50 -4.09 -1.22
CA ALA A 95 -0.60 -5.24 -1.30
C ALA A 95 0.75 -4.97 -0.62
N LEU A 96 1.32 -3.77 -0.80
CA LEU A 96 2.54 -3.36 -0.11
C LEU A 96 2.36 -3.35 1.41
N ALA A 97 1.28 -2.76 1.91
CA ALA A 97 0.98 -2.72 3.35
C ALA A 97 0.77 -4.13 3.93
N SER A 98 -0.02 -4.97 3.26
CA SER A 98 -0.27 -6.36 3.65
C SER A 98 1.02 -7.18 3.70
N THR A 99 1.86 -7.06 2.67
CA THR A 99 3.14 -7.79 2.60
C THR A 99 4.10 -7.33 3.68
N ALA A 100 4.18 -6.03 3.97
CA ALA A 100 5.01 -5.51 5.07
C ALA A 100 4.57 -6.06 6.43
N ALA A 101 3.26 -6.04 6.71
CA ALA A 101 2.70 -6.58 7.96
C ALA A 101 2.95 -8.09 8.08
N ALA A 102 2.78 -8.85 6.99
CA ALA A 102 3.07 -10.28 6.96
C ALA A 102 4.56 -10.56 7.25
N ARG A 103 5.45 -9.70 6.77
CA ARG A 103 6.90 -9.72 7.05
C ARG A 103 7.29 -9.14 8.42
N GLY A 104 6.31 -8.75 9.24
CA GLY A 104 6.51 -8.38 10.65
C GLY A 104 6.64 -6.90 10.96
N ALA A 105 6.47 -6.01 9.99
CA ALA A 105 6.48 -4.57 10.22
C ALA A 105 5.27 -4.11 11.06
N ARG A 106 5.45 -3.00 11.78
CA ARG A 106 4.35 -2.15 12.28
C ARG A 106 3.95 -1.21 11.15
N VAL A 107 2.75 -1.38 10.61
CA VAL A 107 2.33 -0.68 9.39
C VAL A 107 1.23 0.34 9.67
N THR A 108 1.45 1.56 9.22
CA THR A 108 0.41 2.59 9.06
C THR A 108 0.08 2.76 7.58
N LEU A 109 -1.16 2.45 7.20
CA LEU A 109 -1.70 2.62 5.85
C LEU A 109 -2.51 3.93 5.79
N VAL A 110 -2.03 4.91 5.03
CA VAL A 110 -2.78 6.14 4.72
C VAL A 110 -3.58 5.92 3.43
N ALA A 111 -4.88 5.70 3.57
CA ALA A 111 -5.76 5.26 2.49
C ALA A 111 -6.62 6.40 1.94
N ALA A 112 -6.32 6.84 0.72
CA ALA A 112 -7.06 7.85 -0.03
C ALA A 112 -8.11 7.21 -0.94
N ASN A 113 -9.40 7.29 -0.60
CA ASN A 113 -10.51 6.79 -1.43
C ASN A 113 -10.32 5.37 -2.02
N VAL A 114 -9.78 4.45 -1.22
CA VAL A 114 -9.57 3.06 -1.66
C VAL A 114 -10.89 2.30 -1.77
N GLU A 115 -11.06 1.55 -2.85
CA GLU A 115 -12.24 0.71 -3.07
C GLU A 115 -12.00 -0.76 -2.67
N ALA A 116 -10.74 -1.18 -2.67
CA ALA A 116 -10.35 -2.54 -2.32
C ALA A 116 -10.42 -2.79 -0.80
N PRO A 117 -10.63 -4.05 -0.37
CA PRO A 117 -10.62 -4.42 1.04
C PRO A 117 -9.32 -4.02 1.73
N LEU A 118 -9.44 -3.46 2.94
CA LEU A 118 -8.28 -3.06 3.74
C LEU A 118 -7.62 -4.29 4.39
N PRO A 119 -6.29 -4.28 4.61
CA PRO A 119 -5.61 -5.38 5.29
C PRO A 119 -6.02 -5.48 6.76
N SER A 120 -5.94 -6.69 7.31
CA SER A 120 -5.93 -6.90 8.76
C SER A 120 -4.53 -6.65 9.31
N GLY A 121 -4.44 -6.33 10.61
CA GLY A 121 -3.15 -6.17 11.30
C GLY A 121 -2.36 -4.90 10.94
N VAL A 122 -2.98 -3.94 10.26
CA VAL A 122 -2.39 -2.62 9.96
C VAL A 122 -3.23 -1.51 10.60
N GLU A 123 -2.60 -0.42 11.01
CA GLU A 123 -3.29 0.81 11.37
C GLU A 123 -3.74 1.52 10.09
N VAL A 124 -5.00 1.97 10.00
CA VAL A 124 -5.52 2.64 8.81
C VAL A 124 -5.94 4.07 9.13
N VAL A 125 -5.36 5.02 8.42
CA VAL A 125 -5.75 6.43 8.41
C VAL A 125 -6.46 6.72 7.09
N ARG A 126 -7.75 7.07 7.13
CA ARG A 126 -8.51 7.43 5.93
C ARG A 126 -8.40 8.91 5.64
N VAL A 127 -8.20 9.24 4.38
CA VAL A 127 -8.11 10.61 3.85
C VAL A 127 -8.86 10.70 2.52
N GLU A 128 -9.21 11.91 2.11
CA GLU A 128 -9.90 12.18 0.84
C GLU A 128 -9.02 12.98 -0.12
N THR A 129 -8.41 14.08 0.35
CA THR A 129 -7.69 15.05 -0.49
C THR A 129 -6.17 14.87 -0.45
N ALA A 130 -5.44 15.51 -1.37
CA ALA A 130 -3.98 15.54 -1.35
C ALA A 130 -3.42 16.24 -0.10
N ASP A 131 -4.08 17.29 0.40
CA ASP A 131 -3.65 18.01 1.60
C ASP A 131 -3.83 17.15 2.87
N GLU A 132 -4.93 16.43 2.99
CA GLU A 132 -5.14 15.47 4.08
C GLU A 132 -4.15 14.32 4.02
N LEU A 133 -3.91 13.76 2.82
CA LEU A 133 -2.91 12.73 2.60
C LEU A 133 -1.52 13.21 3.04
N ARG A 134 -1.14 14.43 2.64
CA ARG A 134 0.12 15.05 3.03
C ARG A 134 0.24 15.14 4.54
N ALA A 135 -0.76 15.72 5.22
CA ALA A 135 -0.73 15.89 6.67
C ALA A 135 -0.59 14.54 7.40
N ALA A 136 -1.37 13.54 7.00
CA ALA A 136 -1.35 12.20 7.61
C ALA A 136 -0.02 11.48 7.37
N VAL A 137 0.51 11.52 6.15
CA VAL A 137 1.79 10.88 5.81
C VAL A 137 2.94 11.55 6.56
N LEU A 138 3.02 12.89 6.57
CA LEU A 138 4.10 13.60 7.27
C LEU A 138 4.07 13.34 8.77
N ALA A 139 2.87 13.30 9.38
CA ALA A 139 2.73 12.97 10.80
C ALA A 139 3.22 11.55 11.12
N ALA A 140 2.85 10.56 10.29
CA ALA A 140 3.28 9.17 10.48
C ALA A 140 4.77 8.97 10.17
N ALA A 141 5.31 9.70 9.20
CA ALA A 141 6.71 9.61 8.75
C ALA A 141 7.72 10.00 9.85
N VAL A 142 7.32 10.75 10.88
CA VAL A 142 8.21 11.14 11.99
C VAL A 142 8.85 9.92 12.68
N ARG A 143 8.14 8.79 12.74
CA ARG A 143 8.58 7.58 13.44
C ARG A 143 8.92 6.42 12.52
N ALA A 144 8.77 6.59 11.22
CA ALA A 144 8.88 5.50 10.26
C ALA A 144 10.33 5.27 9.84
N ASP A 145 10.73 4.00 9.73
CA ASP A 145 11.98 3.60 9.06
C ASP A 145 11.82 3.68 7.53
N VAL A 146 10.60 3.44 7.03
CA VAL A 146 10.29 3.44 5.60
C VAL A 146 8.98 4.16 5.33
N VAL A 147 8.98 5.01 4.29
CA VAL A 147 7.77 5.62 3.74
C VAL A 147 7.61 5.23 2.29
N VAL A 148 6.50 4.58 1.94
CA VAL A 148 6.16 4.15 0.58
C VAL A 148 4.98 4.96 0.06
N MET A 149 5.27 5.87 -0.87
CA MET A 149 4.29 6.73 -1.53
C MET A 149 3.69 6.05 -2.76
N ALA A 150 2.71 5.16 -2.54
CA ALA A 150 2.02 4.42 -3.59
C ALA A 150 0.61 4.96 -3.94
N ALA A 151 0.12 5.99 -3.25
CA ALA A 151 -1.10 6.68 -3.63
C ALA A 151 -0.94 7.50 -4.92
N ALA A 152 -1.98 7.51 -5.75
CA ALA A 152 -2.10 8.36 -6.92
C ALA A 152 -2.61 9.74 -6.50
N VAL A 153 -1.69 10.62 -6.13
CA VAL A 153 -1.98 12.00 -5.73
C VAL A 153 -2.33 12.81 -6.99
N ALA A 154 -3.44 13.55 -6.94
CA ALA A 154 -3.79 14.48 -8.01
C ALA A 154 -2.74 15.61 -8.07
N ASP A 155 -2.18 15.89 -9.26
CA ASP A 155 -1.16 16.95 -9.44
C ASP A 155 -1.74 18.36 -9.26
N PHE A 156 -3.06 18.51 -9.41
CA PHE A 156 -3.76 19.79 -9.35
C PHE A 156 -5.02 19.68 -8.50
N ARG A 157 -5.41 20.79 -7.88
CA ARG A 157 -6.70 20.98 -7.19
C ARG A 157 -7.38 22.28 -7.66
N PRO A 158 -8.71 22.38 -7.58
CA PRO A 158 -9.40 23.65 -7.86
C PRO A 158 -8.99 24.75 -6.88
N THR A 159 -8.87 25.98 -7.36
CA THR A 159 -8.53 27.16 -6.54
C THR A 159 -9.58 27.41 -5.44
N SER A 160 -10.83 27.03 -5.69
CA SER A 160 -11.94 27.16 -4.74
C SER A 160 -12.96 26.04 -4.92
N THR A 161 -13.52 25.56 -3.81
CA THR A 161 -14.64 24.64 -3.75
C THR A 161 -15.98 25.38 -3.72
N ALA A 162 -16.91 25.02 -4.60
CA ALA A 162 -18.28 25.54 -4.52
C ALA A 162 -19.05 24.90 -3.36
N ALA A 163 -19.75 25.71 -2.55
CA ALA A 163 -20.55 25.19 -1.43
C ALA A 163 -21.82 24.44 -1.88
N ALA A 164 -22.28 24.67 -3.11
CA ALA A 164 -23.45 24.04 -3.68
C ALA A 164 -23.12 23.38 -5.02
N LYS A 165 -23.85 22.31 -5.35
CA LYS A 165 -23.73 21.60 -6.63
C LYS A 165 -23.78 22.59 -7.79
N ILE A 166 -22.74 22.60 -8.61
CA ILE A 166 -22.66 23.44 -9.80
C ILE A 166 -23.81 23.05 -10.75
N LYS A 167 -24.70 24.00 -11.02
CA LYS A 167 -25.90 23.80 -11.84
C LYS A 167 -25.61 24.07 -13.31
N LYS A 168 -26.27 23.32 -14.19
CA LYS A 168 -26.31 23.64 -15.62
C LYS A 168 -27.25 24.82 -15.82
N THR A 169 -26.75 25.94 -16.32
CA THR A 169 -27.56 27.08 -16.77
C THR A 169 -27.98 26.86 -18.23
N PRO A 170 -29.29 26.84 -18.55
CA PRO A 170 -29.76 26.76 -19.93
C PRO A 170 -29.20 27.93 -20.76
N GLY A 171 -28.53 27.64 -21.89
CA GLY A 171 -27.91 28.64 -22.75
C GLY A 171 -26.63 29.30 -22.18
N GLY A 172 -26.19 28.95 -20.98
CA GLY A 172 -24.95 29.45 -20.38
C GLY A 172 -23.73 28.62 -20.78
N ALA A 173 -22.57 29.27 -20.86
CA ALA A 173 -21.30 28.58 -21.00
C ALA A 173 -21.03 27.69 -19.76
N PRO A 174 -20.34 26.54 -19.92
CA PRO A 174 -19.85 25.77 -18.78
C PRO A 174 -18.98 26.65 -17.87
N PRO A 175 -19.03 26.45 -16.54
CA PRO A 175 -18.15 27.18 -15.63
C PRO A 175 -16.69 26.79 -15.89
N VAL A 176 -15.82 27.79 -15.84
CA VAL A 176 -14.37 27.59 -15.88
C VAL A 176 -13.93 27.14 -14.49
N ILE A 177 -13.15 26.06 -14.44
CA ILE A 177 -12.50 25.59 -13.21
C ILE A 177 -11.04 26.00 -13.27
N GLU A 178 -10.66 26.95 -12.41
CA GLU A 178 -9.26 27.33 -12.23
C GLU A 178 -8.56 26.31 -11.32
N LEU A 179 -7.36 25.90 -11.71
CA LEU A 179 -6.57 24.89 -11.03
C LEU A 179 -5.27 25.49 -10.47
N VAL A 180 -4.87 25.01 -9.30
CA VAL A 180 -3.58 25.25 -8.67
C VAL A 180 -2.86 23.92 -8.44
N GLN A 181 -1.53 23.95 -8.33
CA GLN A 181 -0.75 22.73 -8.09
C GLN A 181 -0.93 22.21 -6.66
N ASN A 182 -1.01 20.89 -6.55
CA ASN A 182 -0.94 20.19 -5.26
C ASN A 182 0.51 20.07 -4.77
N PRO A 183 0.69 19.90 -3.45
CA PRO A 183 2.01 19.70 -2.88
C PRO A 183 2.65 18.39 -3.37
N ASP A 184 3.96 18.42 -3.63
CA ASP A 184 4.74 17.24 -4.02
C ASP A 184 5.21 16.48 -2.78
N ILE A 185 4.31 15.70 -2.18
CA ILE A 185 4.53 15.00 -0.90
C ILE A 185 5.80 14.14 -0.94
N LEU A 186 6.08 13.47 -2.07
CA LEU A 186 7.25 12.63 -2.23
C LEU A 186 8.55 13.46 -2.19
N ALA A 187 8.59 14.57 -2.93
CA ALA A 187 9.76 15.44 -2.94
C ALA A 187 9.98 16.12 -1.59
N GLU A 188 8.89 16.48 -0.90
CA GLU A 188 8.95 17.05 0.45
C GLU A 188 9.56 16.06 1.46
N LEU A 189 9.07 14.81 1.50
CA LEU A 189 9.64 13.74 2.33
C LEU A 189 11.11 13.46 2.00
N ALA A 190 11.46 13.48 0.71
CA ALA A 190 12.83 13.23 0.27
C ALA A 190 13.80 14.36 0.66
N ALA A 191 13.32 15.60 0.67
CA ALA A 191 14.10 16.78 1.04
C ALA A 191 14.25 16.94 2.56
N ASP A 192 13.21 16.62 3.33
CA ASP A 192 13.20 16.78 4.79
C ASP A 192 12.80 15.45 5.46
N ARG A 193 13.77 14.54 5.59
CA ARG A 193 13.58 13.25 6.24
C ARG A 193 13.55 13.44 7.76
N PRO A 194 12.45 13.13 8.46
CA PRO A 194 12.36 13.31 9.91
C PRO A 194 13.33 12.41 10.70
N HIS A 195 13.73 11.27 10.13
CA HIS A 195 14.56 10.27 10.79
C HIS A 195 15.83 9.95 9.98
N PRO A 196 17.03 9.97 10.59
CA PRO A 196 18.26 9.54 9.92
C PRO A 196 18.16 8.11 9.40
N GLY A 197 18.57 7.88 8.15
CA GLY A 197 18.54 6.54 7.54
C GLY A 197 17.15 6.08 7.06
N GLN A 198 16.10 6.92 7.20
CA GLN A 198 14.77 6.65 6.64
C GLN A 198 14.84 6.46 5.14
N VAL A 199 14.18 5.41 4.65
CA VAL A 199 14.09 5.10 3.22
C VAL A 199 12.75 5.61 2.67
N VAL A 200 12.82 6.46 1.66
CA VAL A 200 11.63 7.00 0.98
C VAL A 200 11.49 6.36 -0.39
N VAL A 201 10.35 5.73 -0.65
CA VAL A 201 10.03 5.05 -1.91
C VAL A 201 8.88 5.76 -2.60
N GLY A 202 9.09 6.18 -3.84
CA GLY A 202 8.03 6.71 -4.69
C GLY A 202 7.47 5.68 -5.67
N PHE A 203 6.22 5.86 -6.07
CA PHE A 203 5.65 5.18 -7.24
C PHE A 203 5.36 6.18 -8.35
N ALA A 204 5.63 5.77 -9.59
CA ALA A 204 5.33 6.55 -10.77
C ALA A 204 4.65 5.67 -11.81
N ALA A 205 3.44 6.08 -12.21
CA ALA A 205 2.83 5.58 -13.44
C ALA A 205 3.38 6.42 -14.59
N GLU A 206 3.97 5.77 -15.59
CA GLU A 206 4.55 6.45 -16.76
C GLU A 206 3.99 5.83 -18.04
N THR A 207 3.66 6.70 -18.99
CA THR A 207 3.38 6.33 -20.39
C THR A 207 4.62 6.66 -21.21
N GLY A 208 4.95 5.84 -22.21
CA GLY A 208 5.88 6.30 -23.25
C GLY A 208 5.22 7.39 -24.09
N ASP A 209 6.01 8.28 -24.69
CA ASP A 209 5.51 9.24 -25.66
C ASP A 209 6.49 9.37 -26.84
N GLY A 210 6.16 10.24 -27.81
CA GLY A 210 7.01 10.45 -28.98
C GLY A 210 8.37 11.09 -28.69
N SER A 211 8.60 11.55 -27.44
CA SER A 211 9.83 12.23 -27.02
C SER A 211 10.75 11.36 -26.17
N ALA A 212 10.21 10.41 -25.41
CA ALA A 212 10.98 9.53 -24.54
C ALA A 212 10.24 8.22 -24.19
N THR A 213 11.03 7.20 -23.89
CA THR A 213 10.56 5.91 -23.36
C THR A 213 10.11 6.05 -21.91
N VAL A 214 9.27 5.11 -21.44
CA VAL A 214 8.87 4.99 -20.02
C VAL A 214 10.07 5.02 -19.07
N LEU A 215 11.15 4.33 -19.45
CA LEU A 215 12.34 4.26 -18.61
C LEU A 215 13.06 5.61 -18.53
N GLU A 216 13.19 6.34 -19.63
CA GLU A 216 13.83 7.66 -19.65
C GLU A 216 13.07 8.67 -18.79
N HIS A 217 11.73 8.69 -18.89
CA HIS A 217 10.87 9.48 -18.01
C HIS A 217 11.03 9.07 -16.54
N GLY A 218 11.05 7.77 -16.27
CA GLY A 218 11.30 7.22 -14.96
C GLY A 218 12.63 7.69 -14.36
N ARG A 219 13.73 7.65 -15.13
CA ARG A 219 15.06 8.10 -14.68
C ARG A 219 15.07 9.58 -14.34
N ALA A 220 14.52 10.42 -15.21
CA ALA A 220 14.42 11.85 -14.96
C ALA A 220 13.57 12.16 -13.71
N LYS A 221 12.46 11.44 -13.53
CA LYS A 221 11.59 11.58 -12.35
C LYS A 221 12.30 11.13 -11.06
N ALA A 222 13.06 10.02 -11.09
CA ALA A 222 13.80 9.53 -9.93
C ALA A 222 14.80 10.57 -9.41
N VAL A 223 15.63 11.13 -10.31
CA VAL A 223 16.61 12.16 -9.98
C VAL A 223 15.93 13.43 -9.45
N ARG A 224 14.86 13.87 -10.11
CA ARG A 224 14.14 15.10 -9.72
C ARG A 224 13.45 14.98 -8.35
N LYS A 225 12.84 13.84 -8.05
CA LYS A 225 12.07 13.64 -6.81
C LYS A 225 12.94 13.40 -5.59
N GLY A 226 14.16 12.89 -5.77
CA GLY A 226 15.13 12.69 -4.68
C GLY A 226 14.81 11.54 -3.72
N ALA A 227 13.80 10.72 -4.03
CA ALA A 227 13.48 9.51 -3.29
C ALA A 227 14.65 8.50 -3.37
N ASP A 228 14.78 7.63 -2.37
CA ASP A 228 15.80 6.58 -2.37
C ASP A 228 15.56 5.56 -3.47
N LEU A 229 14.28 5.24 -3.70
CA LEU A 229 13.81 4.34 -4.74
C LEU A 229 12.60 4.94 -5.44
N LEU A 230 12.52 4.74 -6.76
CA LEU A 230 11.33 5.03 -7.56
C LEU A 230 10.87 3.77 -8.28
N VAL A 231 9.67 3.30 -7.96
CA VAL A 231 9.02 2.18 -8.63
C VAL A 231 8.20 2.71 -9.80
N VAL A 232 8.71 2.48 -11.01
CA VAL A 232 8.11 2.93 -12.26
C VAL A 232 7.25 1.81 -12.84
N ASN A 233 5.98 2.11 -13.07
CA ASN A 233 5.03 1.22 -13.72
C ASN A 233 4.69 1.77 -15.12
N ALA A 234 4.88 0.95 -16.15
CA ALA A 234 4.47 1.29 -17.50
C ALA A 234 2.93 1.16 -17.62
N VAL A 235 2.25 2.29 -17.77
CA VAL A 235 0.79 2.34 -17.97
C VAL A 235 0.49 2.82 -19.40
N GLY A 236 -0.55 2.29 -20.05
CA GLY A 236 -0.91 2.56 -21.46
C GLY A 236 -0.98 1.28 -22.32
N ASP A 237 -1.65 1.36 -23.48
CA ASP A 237 -1.80 0.26 -24.47
C ASP A 237 -2.24 -1.09 -23.87
N GLY A 238 -3.33 -1.11 -23.11
CA GLY A 238 -3.86 -2.32 -22.48
C GLY A 238 -3.07 -2.82 -21.26
N ARG A 239 -2.09 -2.04 -20.79
CA ARG A 239 -1.32 -2.27 -19.55
C ARG A 239 -1.61 -1.16 -18.52
N GLY A 240 -1.68 -1.52 -17.25
CA GLY A 240 -1.89 -0.59 -16.13
C GLY A 240 -3.35 -0.39 -15.66
N PHE A 241 -3.49 -0.02 -14.38
CA PHE A 241 -4.68 0.25 -13.56
C PHE A 241 -5.77 -0.84 -13.43
N GLU A 242 -6.11 -1.53 -14.52
CA GLU A 242 -7.21 -2.53 -14.57
C GLU A 242 -6.73 -3.97 -14.84
N VAL A 243 -5.48 -4.18 -15.25
CA VAL A 243 -4.89 -5.52 -15.43
C VAL A 243 -4.47 -6.20 -14.11
N THR A 244 -4.51 -7.53 -14.13
CA THR A 244 -4.14 -8.40 -13.00
C THR A 244 -2.64 -8.46 -12.78
N THR A 245 -1.85 -8.34 -13.85
CA THR A 245 -0.38 -8.30 -13.81
C THR A 245 0.14 -6.88 -13.83
N ASN A 246 1.26 -6.65 -13.13
CA ASN A 246 1.92 -5.36 -13.01
C ASN A 246 3.41 -5.53 -13.38
N ASP A 247 3.88 -4.72 -14.31
CA ASP A 247 5.27 -4.71 -14.78
C ASP A 247 5.95 -3.44 -14.26
N VAL A 248 6.87 -3.62 -13.31
CA VAL A 248 7.56 -2.49 -12.68
C VAL A 248 9.07 -2.57 -12.88
N THR A 249 9.68 -1.39 -13.01
CA THR A 249 11.12 -1.19 -12.91
C THR A 249 11.42 -0.34 -11.68
N VAL A 250 12.37 -0.77 -10.86
CA VAL A 250 12.79 -0.03 -9.67
C VAL A 250 14.08 0.71 -9.96
N LEU A 251 14.07 2.03 -9.76
CA LEU A 251 15.20 2.92 -9.96
C LEU A 251 15.74 3.42 -8.61
N ASP A 252 17.05 3.65 -8.51
CA ASP A 252 17.64 4.39 -7.39
C ASP A 252 17.48 5.91 -7.57
N GLY A 253 17.85 6.69 -6.55
CA GLY A 253 17.83 8.16 -6.61
C GLY A 253 18.75 8.79 -7.66
N ALA A 254 19.66 8.03 -8.28
CA ALA A 254 20.48 8.46 -9.41
C ALA A 254 19.89 8.04 -10.77
N GLY A 255 18.70 7.43 -10.80
CA GLY A 255 18.05 6.95 -12.00
C GLY A 255 18.65 5.65 -12.56
N ARG A 256 19.44 4.89 -11.79
CA ARG A 256 19.95 3.59 -12.23
C ARG A 256 18.90 2.52 -11.94
N VAL A 257 18.79 1.55 -12.84
CA VAL A 257 17.92 0.39 -12.62
C VAL A 257 18.56 -0.48 -11.54
N VAL A 258 17.81 -0.73 -10.47
CA VAL A 258 18.20 -1.61 -9.36
C VAL A 258 17.64 -3.01 -9.60
N THR A 259 16.36 -3.10 -9.99
CA THR A 259 15.69 -4.36 -10.28
C THR A 259 14.42 -4.13 -11.12
N GLY A 260 13.72 -5.20 -11.47
CA GLY A 260 12.39 -5.16 -12.07
C GLY A 260 11.57 -6.37 -11.65
N ALA A 261 10.25 -6.26 -11.74
CA ALA A 261 9.32 -7.33 -11.40
C ALA A 261 8.13 -7.34 -12.36
N SER A 262 7.66 -8.53 -12.69
CA SER A 262 6.42 -8.76 -13.43
C SER A 262 5.62 -9.83 -12.70
N GLY A 263 4.34 -9.57 -12.42
CA GLY A 263 3.50 -10.54 -11.73
C GLY A 263 2.28 -9.93 -11.07
N THR A 264 1.72 -10.63 -10.08
CA THR A 264 0.64 -10.10 -9.25
C THR A 264 1.11 -8.93 -8.40
N LYS A 265 0.17 -8.20 -7.80
CA LYS A 265 0.49 -7.03 -6.96
C LYS A 265 1.28 -7.43 -5.72
N GLU A 266 1.04 -8.62 -5.19
CA GLU A 266 1.74 -9.23 -4.08
C GLU A 266 3.18 -9.61 -4.46
N GLN A 267 3.38 -10.21 -5.65
CA GLN A 267 4.72 -10.54 -6.15
C GLN A 267 5.56 -9.27 -6.37
N VAL A 268 4.95 -8.23 -6.95
CA VAL A 268 5.60 -6.91 -7.07
C VAL A 268 5.89 -6.32 -5.70
N ALA A 269 4.98 -6.42 -4.74
CA ALA A 269 5.20 -5.93 -3.39
C ALA A 269 6.37 -6.65 -2.70
N ASP A 270 6.50 -7.97 -2.88
CA ASP A 270 7.62 -8.74 -2.36
C ASP A 270 8.96 -8.24 -2.91
N VAL A 271 9.08 -8.04 -4.23
CA VAL A 271 10.32 -7.52 -4.83
C VAL A 271 10.64 -6.09 -4.37
N VAL A 272 9.62 -5.25 -4.21
CA VAL A 272 9.81 -3.88 -3.68
C VAL A 272 10.34 -3.93 -2.25
N TRP A 273 9.78 -4.78 -1.38
CA TRP A 273 10.26 -4.92 -0.01
C TRP A 273 11.68 -5.51 0.09
N ASP A 274 12.03 -6.48 -0.76
CA ASP A 274 13.39 -7.00 -0.83
C ASP A 274 14.40 -5.89 -1.21
N THR A 275 14.00 -5.02 -2.15
CA THR A 275 14.83 -3.88 -2.57
C THR A 275 14.95 -2.83 -1.46
N VAL A 276 13.87 -2.57 -0.73
CA VAL A 276 13.88 -1.67 0.44
C VAL A 276 14.79 -2.20 1.54
N LEU A 277 14.74 -3.50 1.84
CA LEU A 277 15.62 -4.13 2.84
C LEU A 277 17.10 -4.00 2.45
N ALA A 278 17.43 -4.25 1.18
CA ALA A 278 18.77 -4.04 0.66
C ALA A 278 19.24 -2.59 0.82
N ARG A 279 18.33 -1.62 0.64
CA ARG A 279 18.62 -0.20 0.83
C ARG A 279 18.82 0.16 2.31
N LEU A 280 17.97 -0.33 3.21
CA LEU A 280 18.08 -0.12 4.66
C LEU A 280 19.41 -0.66 5.22
N ALA A 281 19.90 -1.78 4.68
CA ALA A 281 21.20 -2.33 5.07
C ALA A 281 22.38 -1.43 4.69
N GLN A 282 22.24 -0.60 3.65
CA GLN A 282 23.28 0.35 3.22
C GLN A 282 23.25 1.67 3.99
N THR A 283 22.09 2.04 4.54
CA THR A 283 21.92 3.28 5.32
C THR A 283 22.20 3.11 6.80
N SER A 284 22.24 1.86 7.29
CA SER A 284 22.63 1.55 8.67
C SER A 284 24.13 1.81 8.86
N PRO A 285 24.56 2.58 9.88
CA PRO A 285 25.98 2.72 10.18
C PRO A 285 26.57 1.35 10.49
N SER A 286 27.76 1.04 9.97
CA SER A 286 28.46 -0.21 10.32
C SER A 286 28.55 -0.34 11.84
N PRO A 287 28.24 -1.52 12.41
CA PRO A 287 28.43 -1.73 13.84
C PRO A 287 29.91 -1.49 14.16
N SER A 288 30.15 -0.67 15.18
CA SER A 288 31.48 -0.33 15.70
C SER A 288 32.11 -1.51 16.40
#